data_AF-A0A534SRD7-F1
#
_entry.id   AF-A0A534SRD7-F1
#
_cell.length_a   1.000
_cell.length_b   1.000
_cell.length_c   1.000
_cell.angle_alpha   90.00
_cell.angle_beta   90.00
_cell.angle_gamma   90.00
#
_symmetry.space_group_name_H-M   'P 1'
#
loop_
_entity.id
_entity.type
_entity.pdbx_description
1 polymer ?
#
loop_
_entity_poly.entity_id
_entity_poly.type
_entity_poly.pdbx_seq_one_letter_code
_entity_poly.pdbx_strand_id
1 'polypeptide(L)' 'MALGEEIGMGPLAAHCQLGLGAVHAACGEIDRARTGIVAARERYREMAMTRWQDRAEASLRNLSH' A
#
# COMPACT_ATOMS: atom_id res chain seq x y z
N MET A 1 -15.83 3.45 2.16
CA MET A 1 -15.99 3.49 3.63
C MET A 1 -14.63 3.24 4.26
N ALA A 2 -13.92 4.30 4.63
CA ALA A 2 -12.59 4.21 5.25
C ALA A 2 -12.70 4.57 6.74
N LEU A 3 -13.21 3.63 7.55
CA LEU A 3 -13.33 3.79 9.01
C LEU A 3 -11.97 3.91 9.74
N GLY A 4 -10.84 3.77 9.04
CA GLY A 4 -9.50 3.81 9.64
C GLY A 4 -8.91 5.22 9.80
N GLU A 5 -9.51 6.25 9.20
CA GLU A 5 -8.98 7.63 9.25
C GLU A 5 -9.28 8.31 10.60
N GLU A 6 -10.30 7.85 11.32
CA GLU A 6 -10.89 8.61 12.45
C GLU A 6 -10.27 8.31 13.83
N ILE A 7 -9.39 7.29 13.97
CA ILE A 7 -8.89 6.84 15.29
C ILE A 7 -7.35 6.70 15.34
N GLY A 8 -6.60 7.42 14.51
CA GLY A 8 -5.13 7.28 14.49
C GLY A 8 -4.65 5.93 13.97
N MET A 9 -5.49 5.22 13.20
CA MET A 9 -5.19 3.92 12.58
C MET A 9 -4.68 4.05 11.14
N GLY A 10 -4.26 5.26 10.72
CA GLY A 10 -3.58 5.52 9.45
C GLY A 10 -2.51 4.49 9.05
N PRO A 11 -1.63 4.01 9.96
CA PRO A 11 -0.66 2.99 9.60
C PRO A 11 -1.32 1.63 9.35
N LEU A 12 -2.35 1.26 10.12
CA LEU A 12 -3.09 0.00 9.89
C LEU A 12 -3.79 0.02 8.53
N ALA A 13 -4.43 1.13 8.19
CA ALA A 13 -5.03 1.32 6.87
C ALA A 13 -3.98 1.19 5.74
N ALA A 14 -2.81 1.81 5.89
CA ALA A 14 -1.72 1.68 4.93
C ALA A 14 -1.21 0.23 4.80
N HIS A 15 -1.08 -0.50 5.91
CA HIS A 15 -0.72 -1.93 5.89
C HIS A 15 -1.77 -2.78 5.17
N CYS A 16 -3.06 -2.53 5.43
CA CYS A 16 -4.14 -3.22 4.71
C CYS A 16 -4.09 -2.94 3.22
N GLN A 17 -3.86 -1.68 2.81
CA GLN A 17 -3.74 -1.29 1.40
C GLN A 17 -2.53 -1.95 0.71
N LEU A 18 -1.38 -2.03 1.40
CA LEU A 18 -0.19 -2.72 0.88
C LEU A 18 -0.44 -4.23 0.69
N GLY A 19 -1.06 -4.88 1.68
CA GLY A 19 -1.41 -6.30 1.63
C GLY A 19 -2.44 -6.61 0.55
N LEU A 20 -3.48 -5.79 0.44
CA LEU A 20 -4.50 -5.91 -0.61
C LEU A 20 -3.90 -5.73 -2.01
N GLY A 21 -2.93 -4.82 -2.15
CA GLY A 21 -2.19 -4.64 -3.40
C GLY A 21 -1.43 -5.90 -3.82
N ALA A 22 -0.82 -6.61 -2.87
CA ALA A 22 -0.16 -7.90 -3.15
C ALA A 22 -1.16 -9.00 -3.56
N VAL A 23 -2.36 -9.02 -2.96
CA VAL A 23 -3.43 -9.95 -3.36
C VAL A 23 -3.91 -9.65 -4.78
N HIS A 24 -4.18 -8.38 -5.11
CA HIS A 24 -4.55 -7.99 -6.47
C HIS A 24 -3.47 -8.34 -7.50
N ALA A 25 -2.19 -8.20 -7.13
CA ALA A 25 -1.08 -8.60 -7.99
C ALA A 25 -1.12 -10.10 -8.30
N ALA A 26 -1.34 -10.93 -7.27
CA ALA A 26 -1.46 -12.38 -7.41
C ALA A 26 -2.70 -12.79 -8.24
N CYS A 27 -3.76 -11.98 -8.22
CA CYS A 27 -4.95 -12.18 -9.05
C CYS A 27 -4.79 -11.63 -10.49
N GLY A 28 -3.65 -11.03 -10.85
CA GLY A 28 -3.42 -10.42 -12.17
C GLY A 28 -4.09 -9.05 -12.36
N GLU A 29 -4.66 -8.47 -11.30
CA GLU A 29 -5.32 -7.16 -11.31
C GLU A 29 -4.28 -6.03 -11.11
N ILE A 30 -3.35 -5.90 -12.05
CA ILE A 30 -2.15 -5.04 -11.91
C ILE A 30 -2.49 -3.56 -11.65
N ASP A 31 -3.52 -3.01 -12.29
CA ASP A 31 -3.94 -1.62 -12.05
C ASP A 31 -4.48 -1.37 -10.64
N ARG A 32 -5.22 -2.34 -10.09
CA ARG A 32 -5.73 -2.28 -8.71
C ARG A 32 -4.59 -2.46 -7.71
N ALA A 33 -3.68 -3.40 -8.00
CA ALA A 33 -2.47 -3.61 -7.21
C ALA A 33 -1.63 -2.33 -7.13
N ARG A 34 -1.33 -1.72 -8.28
CA ARG A 34 -0.54 -0.49 -8.38
C ARG A 34 -1.18 0.65 -7.61
N THR A 35 -2.49 0.86 -7.79
CA THR A 35 -3.23 1.93 -7.10
C THR A 35 -3.19 1.76 -5.58
N GLY A 36 -3.44 0.55 -5.08
CA GLY A 36 -3.39 0.26 -3.64
C GLY A 36 -2.00 0.44 -3.03
N ILE A 37 -0.96 -0.04 -3.72
CA ILE A 37 0.42 0.06 -3.23
C ILE A 37 0.93 1.51 -3.25
N VAL A 38 0.59 2.30 -4.28
CA VAL A 38 0.93 3.74 -4.31
C VAL A 38 0.26 4.48 -3.16
N ALA A 39 -1.03 4.23 -2.90
CA ALA A 39 -1.74 4.87 -1.79
C ALA A 39 -1.14 4.50 -0.42
N ALA A 40 -0.74 3.25 -0.23
CA ALA A 40 -0.03 2.82 0.99
C ALA A 40 1.33 3.53 1.14
N ARG A 41 2.10 3.67 0.05
CA ARG A 41 3.40 4.35 0.04
C ARG A 41 3.30 5.81 0.45
N GLU A 42 2.34 6.55 -0.09
CA GLU A 42 2.16 7.97 0.28
C GLU A 42 1.78 8.10 1.76
N ARG A 43 0.90 7.24 2.30
CA ARG A 43 0.62 7.21 3.74
C ARG A 43 1.87 6.91 4.58
N TYR A 44 2.71 5.95 4.17
CA TYR A 44 3.97 5.70 4.88
C TYR A 44 4.95 6.87 4.81
N ARG A 45 4.89 7.68 3.73
CA ARG A 45 5.68 8.91 3.58
C ARG A 45 5.24 9.98 4.57
N GLU A 46 3.94 10.24 4.66
CA GLU A 46 3.35 11.18 5.63
C GLU A 46 3.69 10.80 7.07
N MET A 47 3.78 9.50 7.35
CA MET A 47 4.11 8.95 8.67
C MET A 47 5.61 8.76 8.94
N ALA A 48 6.49 9.16 8.00
CA ALA A 48 7.95 8.96 8.08
C ALA A 48 8.37 7.50 8.35
N MET A 49 7.60 6.52 7.86
CA MET A 49 7.86 5.09 8.02
C MET A 49 8.73 4.53 6.87
N THR A 50 10.00 4.91 6.81
CA THR A 50 10.91 4.63 5.68
C THR A 50 10.96 3.15 5.29
N ARG A 51 11.11 2.24 6.26
CA ARG A 51 11.14 0.78 5.99
C ARG A 51 9.93 0.27 5.20
N TRP A 52 8.76 0.88 5.44
CA TRP A 52 7.53 0.48 4.77
C TRP A 52 7.33 1.17 3.42
N GLN A 53 7.88 2.37 3.25
CA GLN A 53 8.01 3.02 1.94
C GLN A 53 8.88 2.15 1.02
N ASP A 54 10.06 1.70 1.48
CA ASP A 54 10.97 0.84 0.71
C ASP A 54 10.28 -0.46 0.28
N ARG A 55 9.49 -1.05 1.18
CA ARG A 55 8.72 -2.26 0.90
C ARG A 55 7.64 -2.03 -0.15
N ALA A 56 6.90 -0.92 -0.05
CA ALA A 56 5.89 -0.56 -1.04
C ALA A 56 6.53 -0.31 -2.43
N GLU A 57 7.70 0.31 -2.47
CA GLU A 57 8.43 0.54 -3.71
C GLU A 57 8.94 -0.77 -4.34
N ALA A 58 9.42 -1.71 -3.52
CA ALA A 58 9.77 -3.04 -4.00
C ALA A 58 8.57 -3.77 -4.60
N SER A 59 7.40 -3.69 -3.96
CA SER A 59 6.16 -4.25 -4.51
C SER A 59 5.79 -3.62 -5.86
N LEU A 60 5.95 -2.30 -6.02
CA LEU A 60 5.69 -1.63 -7.31
C LEU A 60 6.65 -2.10 -8.41
N ARG A 61 7.94 -2.26 -8.10
CA ARG A 61 8.91 -2.81 -9.06
C ARG A 61 8.57 -4.23 -9.51
N ASN A 62 8.01 -5.04 -8.62
CA ASN A 62 7.57 -6.40 -8.93
C ASN A 62 6.30 -6.44 -9.80
N LEU A 63 5.51 -5.37 -9.89
CA LEU A 63 4.34 -5.31 -10.78
C LEU A 63 4.69 -5.01 -12.24
N SER A 64 5.88 -4.44 -12.47
CA SER A 64 6.37 -4.05 -13.80
C SER A 64 7.20 -5.13 -14.49
N HIS A 65 7.34 -6.31 -13.89
CA HIS A 65 8.15 -7.43 -14.35
C HIS A 65 7.27 -8.65 -14.58
#